data_AF-A0A2G1DI25-F1
#
_entry.id   AF-A0A2G1DI25-F1
#
_cell.length_a   1.000
_cell.length_b   1.000
_cell.length_c   1.000
_cell.angle_alpha   90.00
_cell.angle_beta   90.00
_cell.angle_gamma   90.00
#
_symmetry.space_group_name_H-M   'P 1'
#
loop_
_entity.id
_entity.type
_entity.pdbx_description
1 polymer ?
#
loop_
_entity_poly.entity_id
_entity_poly.type
_entity_poly.pdbx_seq_one_letter_code
_entity_poly.pdbx_strand_id
1 'polypeptide(L)' 'MIANEIKNNIVSHLGENLVVSYYSTDNEIRDLIGKTINHIKIISEEDKEDIIESSLVDIRKRIDKNNIYS' A
#
# COMPACT_ATOMS: atom_id res chain seq x y z
N MET A 1 -11.78 -15.30 -1.49
CA MET A 1 -12.05 -14.08 -0.71
C MET A 1 -11.44 -14.20 0.66
N ILE A 2 -10.40 -13.43 0.92
CA ILE A 2 -10.06 -13.10 2.30
C ILE A 2 -11.23 -12.30 2.92
N ALA A 3 -11.47 -12.45 4.22
CA ALA A 3 -12.40 -11.57 4.94
C ALA A 3 -11.96 -10.10 4.77
N ASN A 4 -12.85 -9.22 4.30
CA ASN A 4 -12.59 -7.79 4.05
C ASN A 4 -11.80 -7.09 5.18
N GLU A 5 -11.96 -7.55 6.42
CA GLU A 5 -11.21 -7.08 7.59
C GLU A 5 -9.69 -7.26 7.45
N ILE A 6 -9.21 -8.42 7.00
CA ILE A 6 -7.76 -8.67 6.83
C ILE A 6 -7.22 -7.78 5.69
N LYS A 7 -7.97 -7.64 4.60
CA LYS A 7 -7.61 -6.75 3.49
C LYS A 7 -7.45 -5.31 3.97
N ASN A 8 -8.44 -4.80 4.71
CA ASN A 8 -8.40 -3.45 5.26
C ASN A 8 -7.25 -3.25 6.24
N ASN A 9 -6.94 -4.25 7.07
CA ASN A 9 -5.81 -4.20 8.00
C ASN A 9 -4.47 -4.13 7.25
N ILE A 10 -4.30 -4.90 6.17
CA ILE A 10 -3.10 -4.84 5.34
C ILE A 10 -2.96 -3.45 4.70
N VAL A 11 -4.05 -2.94 4.11
CA VAL A 11 -4.06 -1.61 3.47
C VAL A 11 -3.71 -0.51 4.47
N SER A 12 -4.35 -0.48 5.65
CA SER A 12 -4.05 0.49 6.71
C SER A 12 -2.59 0.37 7.17
N HIS A 13 -2.10 -0.85 7.40
CA HIS A 13 -0.72 -1.05 7.86
C HIS A 13 0.31 -0.57 6.83
N LEU A 14 0.12 -0.89 5.56
CA LEU A 14 0.98 -0.43 4.46
C LEU A 14 0.89 1.09 4.28
N GLY A 15 -0.32 1.65 4.29
CA GLY A 15 -0.58 3.09 4.16
C GLY A 15 0.15 3.92 5.23
N GLU A 16 0.10 3.46 6.48
CA GLU A 16 0.65 4.17 7.63
C GLU A 16 2.15 3.95 7.81
N ASN A 17 2.65 2.74 7.51
CA ASN A 17 3.98 2.31 7.97
C ASN A 17 4.96 1.97 6.85
N LEU A 18 4.51 1.80 5.60
CA LEU A 18 5.45 1.49 4.51
C LEU A 18 6.38 2.68 4.29
N VAL A 19 7.67 2.45 4.48
CA VAL A 19 8.70 3.48 4.30
C VAL A 19 8.94 3.66 2.81
N VAL A 20 8.68 4.87 2.33
CA VAL A 20 8.84 5.26 0.93
C VAL A 20 9.53 6.62 0.85
N SER A 21 10.33 6.83 -0.19
CA SER A 21 10.92 8.15 -0.44
C SER A 21 9.83 9.11 -0.91
N TYR A 22 9.95 10.37 -0.52
CA TYR A 22 9.12 11.44 -1.07
C TYR A 22 9.21 11.50 -2.62
N TYR A 23 10.38 11.16 -3.17
CA TYR A 23 10.63 11.17 -4.61
C TYR A 23 10.21 9.89 -5.34
N SER A 24 9.69 8.88 -4.62
CA SER A 24 9.25 7.64 -5.25
C SER A 24 8.05 7.88 -6.18
N THR A 25 8.10 7.28 -7.36
CA THR A 25 7.01 7.23 -8.33
C THR A 25 5.92 6.24 -7.92
N ASP A 26 4.74 6.34 -8.51
CA ASP A 26 3.64 5.42 -8.20
C ASP A 26 4.03 3.98 -8.51
N ASN A 27 4.75 3.75 -9.62
CA ASN A 27 5.19 2.43 -10.02
C ASN A 27 6.19 1.83 -9.03
N GLU A 28 7.12 2.62 -8.50
CA GLU A 28 8.05 2.15 -7.47
C GLU A 28 7.32 1.80 -6.16
N ILE A 29 6.31 2.57 -5.79
CA ILE A 29 5.48 2.30 -4.61
C ILE A 29 4.64 1.03 -4.84
N ARG A 30 4.01 0.88 -6.01
CA ARG A 30 3.26 -0.35 -6.39
C ARG A 30 4.15 -1.58 -6.35
N ASP A 31 5.34 -1.51 -6.93
CA ASP A 31 6.31 -2.60 -6.92
C ASP A 31 6.71 -3.01 -5.50
N LEU A 32 6.92 -2.02 -4.61
CA LEU A 32 7.25 -2.27 -3.22
C LEU A 32 6.09 -2.91 -2.44
N ILE A 33 4.87 -2.41 -2.62
CA ILE A 33 3.67 -3.02 -2.03
C ILE A 33 3.52 -4.45 -2.54
N GLY A 34 3.60 -4.66 -3.86
CA GLY A 34 3.49 -5.96 -4.52
C GLY A 34 4.50 -6.97 -3.96
N LYS A 35 5.77 -6.59 -3.84
CA LYS A 35 6.81 -7.41 -3.20
C LYS A 35 6.45 -7.77 -1.75
N THR A 36 5.95 -6.80 -0.99
CA THR A 36 5.57 -6.99 0.42
C THR A 36 4.42 -7.99 0.57
N ILE A 37 3.34 -7.81 -0.19
CA ILE A 37 2.14 -8.65 -0.08
C ILE A 37 2.34 -10.04 -0.70
N ASN A 38 3.27 -10.19 -1.64
CA ASN A 38 3.62 -11.50 -2.20
C ASN A 38 4.21 -12.46 -1.15
N HIS A 39 4.72 -11.95 -0.03
CA HIS A 39 5.13 -12.79 1.10
C HIS A 39 3.94 -13.28 1.95
N ILE A 40 2.75 -12.72 1.77
CA ILE A 40 1.54 -13.05 2.53
C ILE A 40 0.73 -14.11 1.75
N LYS A 41 0.93 -15.38 2.10
CA LYS A 41 0.35 -16.54 1.39
C LYS A 41 -1.17 -16.62 1.37
N ILE A 42 -1.87 -15.90 2.25
CA ILE A 42 -3.32 -15.97 2.37
C ILE A 42 -4.05 -15.10 1.33
N ILE A 43 -3.33 -14.24 0.61
CA ILE A 43 -3.89 -13.28 -0.35
C ILE A 43 -4.04 -13.88 -1.74
N SER A 44 -5.27 -13.87 -2.24
CA SER A 44 -5.58 -14.26 -3.62
C SER A 44 -5.05 -13.21 -4.60
N GLU A 45 -4.73 -13.61 -5.84
CA GLU A 45 -4.25 -12.64 -6.85
C GLU A 45 -5.26 -11.50 -7.12
N GLU A 46 -6.56 -11.79 -7.05
CA GLU A 46 -7.62 -10.78 -7.18
C GLU A 46 -7.56 -9.76 -6.03
N ASP A 47 -7.39 -10.23 -4.80
CA ASP A 47 -7.29 -9.36 -3.62
C ASP A 47 -5.98 -8.54 -3.62
N LYS A 48 -4.92 -9.00 -4.27
CA LYS A 48 -3.61 -8.31 -4.30
C LYS A 48 -3.68 -6.99 -5.05
N GLU A 49 -4.32 -6.96 -6.21
CA GLU A 49 -4.42 -5.74 -7.02
C GLU A 49 -5.16 -4.65 -6.24
N ASP A 50 -6.28 -5.02 -5.61
CA ASP A 50 -7.04 -4.09 -4.78
C ASP A 50 -6.23 -3.56 -3.59
N ILE A 51 -5.43 -4.42 -2.95
CA ILE A 51 -4.55 -4.02 -1.84
C ILE A 51 -3.48 -3.04 -2.35
N ILE A 52 -2.88 -3.30 -3.51
CA ILE A 52 -1.88 -2.42 -4.14
C ILE A 52 -2.47 -1.04 -4.36
N GLU A 53 -3.60 -0.94 -5.06
CA GLU A 53 -4.19 0.35 -5.40
C GLU A 53 -4.69 1.11 -4.16
N SER A 54 -5.34 0.42 -3.22
CA SER A 54 -5.83 1.06 -2.00
C SER A 54 -4.67 1.58 -1.13
N SER A 55 -3.60 0.80 -1.01
CA SER A 55 -2.41 1.21 -0.23
C SER A 55 -1.68 2.36 -0.89
N LEU A 56 -1.55 2.37 -2.22
CA LEU A 56 -0.92 3.46 -2.96
C LEU A 56 -1.62 4.80 -2.70
N VAL A 57 -2.95 4.82 -2.73
CA VAL A 57 -3.76 6.02 -2.47
C VAL A 57 -3.46 6.59 -1.08
N ASP A 58 -3.41 5.75 -0.05
CA ASP A 58 -3.16 6.20 1.32
C ASP A 58 -1.72 6.67 1.53
N ILE A 59 -0.75 5.98 0.92
CA ILE A 59 0.65 6.39 0.92
C ILE A 59 0.80 7.76 0.25
N ARG A 60 0.17 7.98 -0.89
CA ARG A 60 0.24 9.26 -1.62
C ARG A 60 -0.36 10.41 -0.83
N LYS A 61 -1.55 10.22 -0.27
CA LYS A 61 -2.16 11.21 0.64
C LYS A 61 -1.22 11.60 1.78
N ARG A 62 -0.51 10.62 2.36
CA ARG A 62 0.46 10.86 3.44
C ARG A 62 1.69 11.66 2.95
N ILE A 63 2.25 11.30 1.79
CA ILE A 63 3.38 12.03 1.18
C ILE A 63 2.97 13.48 0.89
N ASP A 64 1.82 13.68 0.25
CA ASP A 64 1.34 15.00 -0.16
C ASP A 64 0.99 15.88 1.04
N LYS A 65 0.39 15.31 2.10
CA LYS A 65 0.08 16.02 3.34
C LYS A 65 1.35 16.49 4.06
N ASN A 66 2.43 15.71 4.00
CA ASN A 66 3.71 16.08 4.59
C ASN A 66 4.44 17.18 3.80
N ASN A 67 4.10 17.36 2.51
CA ASN A 67 4.67 18.39 1.65
C ASN A 67 4.11 19.80 1.90
N ILE A 68 2.94 19.90 2.55
CA ILE A 68 2.30 21.20 2.87
C ILE A 68 3.03 21.91 4.01
N TYR A 69 3.83 21.19 4.80
CA TYR A 69 4.50 21.71 6.00
C TYR A 69 6.01 21.90 5.83
N SER A 70 6.54 21.79 4.61
CA SER A 70 7.95 21.96 4.26
C SER A 70 8.22 23.23 3.47
#